data_AF-A0A1S2M281-F1
#
_entry.id   AF-A0A1S2M281-F1
#
_cell.length_a   1.000
_cell.length_b   1.000
_cell.length_c   1.000
_cell.angle_alpha   90.00
_cell.angle_beta   90.00
_cell.angle_gamma   90.00
#
_symmetry.space_group_name_H-M   'P 1'
#
loop_
_entity.id
_entity.type
_entity.pdbx_description
1 polymer ?
#
loop_
_entity_poly.entity_id
_entity_poly.type
_entity_poly.pdbx_seq_one_letter_code
_entity_poly.pdbx_strand_id
1 'polypeptide(L)'
;MEGIIEQVGSLQMLNHFWLTLFLLIPMVLISRTVVAGTRYSPILIIVIFGLTMGYILVATGVASPGLAEFPIVDFIAKTTIIALIVSFFVGGQELRKILGGKELSGEDMIVPSEEESFLGTTRTQFVFILRSFFLLLGIEGLVRILLGNNAGDLSRYYPLVAYIGIVGAIILIDNKAKISNKHLYIRKGVLEIFAIVGILLLSFNLAALIRPIIALPQIFFAMLIAAGIGAVFYKYSFGPTVKSLLFAGIPVVLAANFMVGGSRISEAFTIQGMNSVLAYGFFGQLFWMFGGIALLMYFAKTSNVRNLAPGMAGALSHSGLTGACTAGDLGKHAASRAPIMINIPFFGHVFVFSVLAMSAERGSLMLVPAFIIVAVGVLLTVLSLKNLRVAKGQDNKEVKALMQFSFGFQLCAVFGGLTLLSLSAMSMEYGAMAQTAAISHFGLFAAVQEGMFGDQAAGLIPFIFSMPFLVHPLVFFMFGKAMEKNGEMPKMPVYILMLIGVIGVALALFVF
;
A
#
# COMPACT_ATOMS: atom_id res chain seq x y z
N MET A 1 -21.48 36.22 17.97
CA MET A 1 -20.95 34.92 18.41
C MET A 1 -20.73 34.00 17.20
N GLU A 2 -21.76 33.76 16.39
CA GLU A 2 -21.66 32.91 15.18
C GLU A 2 -20.60 33.37 14.18
N GLY A 3 -20.53 34.67 13.85
CA GLY A 3 -19.49 35.17 12.93
C GLY A 3 -18.05 35.01 13.45
N ILE A 4 -17.83 35.05 14.77
CA ILE A 4 -16.51 34.79 15.38
C ILE A 4 -16.21 33.28 15.32
N ILE A 5 -17.19 32.43 15.59
CA ILE A 5 -17.07 30.97 15.51
C ILE A 5 -16.76 30.52 14.06
N GLU A 6 -17.38 31.16 13.07
CA GLU A 6 -17.15 30.87 11.65
C GLU A 6 -15.77 31.36 11.17
N GLN A 7 -15.32 32.52 11.66
CA GLN A 7 -13.99 33.06 11.37
C GLN A 7 -12.88 32.23 12.05
N VAL A 8 -13.11 31.73 13.26
CA VAL A 8 -12.21 30.79 13.96
C VAL A 8 -12.15 29.46 13.21
N GLY A 9 -13.28 28.93 12.74
CA GLY A 9 -13.31 27.68 11.97
C GLY A 9 -12.58 27.75 10.63
N SER A 10 -12.69 28.89 9.92
CA SER A 10 -11.98 29.08 8.63
C SER A 10 -10.48 29.26 8.80
N LEU A 11 -10.02 29.97 9.84
CA LEU A 11 -8.60 30.06 10.20
C LEU A 11 -8.02 28.71 10.62
N GLN A 12 -8.80 27.89 11.33
CA GLN A 12 -8.40 26.55 11.73
C GLN A 12 -8.09 25.68 10.52
N MET A 13 -8.90 25.69 9.45
CA MET A 13 -8.64 24.86 8.27
C MET A 13 -7.29 25.15 7.60
N LEU A 14 -6.95 26.44 7.37
CA LEU A 14 -5.66 26.80 6.79
C LEU A 14 -4.49 26.41 7.71
N ASN A 15 -4.66 26.57 9.02
CA ASN A 15 -3.66 26.12 10.00
C ASN A 15 -3.49 24.59 9.93
N HIS A 16 -4.57 23.82 9.88
CA HIS A 16 -4.50 22.36 9.72
C HIS A 16 -3.82 21.97 8.41
N PHE A 17 -4.06 22.69 7.32
CA PHE A 17 -3.41 22.44 6.03
C PHE A 17 -1.89 22.60 6.14
N TRP A 18 -1.44 23.75 6.67
CA TRP A 18 -0.02 24.02 6.84
C TRP A 18 0.64 23.05 7.83
N LEU A 19 0.02 22.81 8.98
CA LEU A 19 0.52 21.84 9.96
C LEU A 19 0.66 20.46 9.34
N THR A 20 -0.33 19.99 8.60
CA THR A 20 -0.27 18.67 7.95
C THR A 20 0.83 18.61 6.89
N LEU A 21 1.01 19.67 6.10
CA LEU A 21 2.11 19.78 5.15
C LEU A 21 3.48 19.74 5.85
N PHE A 22 3.64 20.48 6.95
CA PHE A 22 4.87 20.54 7.74
C PHE A 22 5.11 19.31 8.63
N LEU A 23 4.11 18.45 8.82
CA LEU A 23 4.28 17.17 9.49
C LEU A 23 4.64 16.06 8.49
N LEU A 24 3.88 15.93 7.40
CA LEU A 24 4.02 14.80 6.48
C LEU A 24 5.20 14.96 5.52
N ILE A 25 5.40 16.15 4.93
CA ILE A 25 6.49 16.34 3.95
C ILE A 25 7.86 16.19 4.62
N PRO A 26 8.15 16.87 5.75
CA PRO A 26 9.43 16.68 6.44
C PRO A 26 9.65 15.24 6.89
N MET A 27 8.62 14.51 7.30
CA MET A 27 8.75 13.09 7.64
C MET A 27 9.29 12.26 6.47
N VAL A 28 8.75 12.46 5.26
CA VAL A 28 9.24 11.78 4.06
C VAL A 28 10.67 12.24 3.72
N LEU A 29 10.98 13.53 3.84
CA LEU A 29 12.31 14.06 3.53
C LEU A 29 13.38 13.59 4.51
N ILE A 30 13.13 13.69 5.82
CA ILE A 30 14.02 13.18 6.88
C ILE A 30 14.29 11.70 6.65
N SER A 31 13.24 10.94 6.33
CA SER A 31 13.38 9.51 6.04
C SER A 31 14.34 9.22 4.90
N ARG A 32 14.33 10.04 3.84
CA ARG A 32 15.27 9.96 2.73
C ARG A 32 16.67 10.45 3.10
N THR A 33 16.78 11.50 3.90
CA THR A 33 18.04 12.02 4.44
C THR A 33 18.76 10.99 5.29
N VAL A 34 18.05 10.31 6.18
CA VAL A 34 18.64 9.31 7.10
C VAL A 34 19.24 8.13 6.34
N VAL A 35 18.62 7.71 5.23
CA VAL A 35 19.14 6.61 4.41
C VAL A 35 20.01 7.08 3.24
N ALA A 36 20.28 8.39 3.13
CA ALA A 36 21.08 8.94 2.05
C ALA A 36 22.48 8.32 2.02
N GLY A 37 22.96 7.94 0.84
CA GLY A 37 24.23 7.24 0.68
C GLY A 37 24.23 5.78 1.14
N THR A 38 23.11 5.25 1.64
CA THR A 38 22.96 3.84 2.03
C THR A 38 22.13 3.07 1.01
N ARG A 39 21.98 1.75 1.22
CA ARG A 39 21.11 0.87 0.42
C ARG A 39 19.76 0.57 1.10
N TYR A 40 19.42 1.26 2.19
CA TYR A 40 18.18 1.05 2.92
C TYR A 40 17.02 1.87 2.31
N SER A 41 15.79 1.34 2.41
CA SER A 41 14.59 2.05 1.94
C SER A 41 14.18 3.15 2.93
N PRO A 42 13.82 4.36 2.48
CA PRO A 42 13.27 5.42 3.32
C PRO A 42 11.99 5.00 4.06
N ILE A 43 11.22 4.04 3.53
CA ILE A 43 9.95 3.59 4.15
C ILE A 43 10.16 3.09 5.57
N LEU A 44 11.31 2.47 5.84
CA LEU A 44 11.70 2.05 7.20
C LEU A 44 11.64 3.23 8.18
N ILE A 45 12.19 4.37 7.79
CA ILE A 45 12.28 5.53 8.66
C ILE A 45 10.92 6.24 8.76
N ILE A 46 10.13 6.26 7.67
CA ILE A 46 8.77 6.84 7.66
C ILE A 46 7.89 6.19 8.73
N VAL A 47 7.99 4.87 8.89
CA VAL A 47 7.27 4.13 9.93
C VAL A 47 7.64 4.63 11.31
N ILE A 48 8.93 4.58 11.64
CA ILE A 48 9.42 4.83 12.99
C ILE A 48 9.05 6.25 13.40
N PHE A 49 9.28 7.21 12.51
CA PHE A 49 8.91 8.60 12.73
C PHE A 49 7.40 8.80 12.79
N GLY A 50 6.62 8.17 11.90
CA GLY A 50 5.17 8.27 11.86
C GLY A 50 4.52 7.79 13.16
N LEU A 51 4.84 6.57 13.57
CA LEU A 51 4.32 5.97 14.81
C LEU A 51 4.73 6.78 16.04
N THR A 52 6.00 7.16 16.13
CA THR A 52 6.53 7.94 17.26
C THR A 52 5.86 9.31 17.34
N MET A 53 5.71 10.00 16.20
CA MET A 53 5.09 11.32 16.16
C MET A 53 3.62 11.25 16.58
N GLY A 54 2.87 10.28 16.05
CA GLY A 54 1.48 10.05 16.45
C GLY A 54 1.34 9.80 17.96
N TYR A 55 2.21 8.95 18.51
CA TYR A 55 2.24 8.67 19.94
C TYR A 55 2.58 9.92 20.78
N ILE A 56 3.59 10.69 20.39
CA ILE A 56 4.01 11.91 21.10
C ILE A 56 2.89 12.95 21.14
N LEU A 57 2.15 13.12 20.03
CA LEU A 57 1.04 14.07 19.99
C LEU A 57 -0.02 13.75 21.05
N VAL A 58 -0.32 12.48 21.27
CA VAL A 58 -1.28 12.04 22.29
C VAL A 58 -0.66 12.08 23.69
N ALA A 59 0.57 11.57 23.85
CA ALA A 59 1.25 11.51 25.14
C ALA A 59 1.52 12.89 25.74
N THR A 60 1.66 13.93 24.91
CA THR A 60 1.84 15.32 25.34
C THR A 60 0.52 16.10 25.48
N GLY A 61 -0.62 15.47 25.19
CA GLY A 61 -1.95 16.11 25.25
C GLY A 61 -2.22 17.11 24.12
N VAL A 62 -1.42 17.09 23.04
CA VAL A 62 -1.62 17.94 21.85
C VAL A 62 -2.76 17.43 20.97
N ALA A 63 -3.01 16.12 20.96
CA ALA A 63 -4.05 15.47 20.18
C ALA A 63 -4.75 14.35 20.96
N SER A 64 -5.93 13.95 20.49
CA SER A 64 -6.64 12.77 20.95
C SER A 64 -6.31 11.55 20.07
N PRO A 65 -6.52 10.30 20.56
CA PRO A 65 -6.38 9.11 19.74
C PRO A 65 -7.19 9.19 18.44
N GLY A 66 -6.55 8.87 17.32
CA GLY A 66 -7.12 9.00 15.98
C GLY A 66 -6.90 10.38 15.33
N LEU A 67 -6.28 11.33 16.04
CA LEU A 67 -5.92 12.67 15.54
C LEU A 67 -7.11 13.46 14.98
N ALA A 68 -8.23 13.49 15.71
CA ALA A 68 -9.42 14.24 15.33
C ALA A 68 -9.10 15.75 15.13
N GLU A 69 -8.14 16.27 15.89
CA GLU A 69 -7.64 17.65 15.81
C GLU A 69 -6.77 17.91 14.56
N PHE A 70 -6.36 16.86 13.84
CA PHE A 70 -5.61 16.95 12.58
C PHE A 70 -6.39 16.27 11.45
N PRO A 71 -7.58 16.79 11.07
CA PRO A 71 -8.50 16.08 10.21
C PRO A 71 -7.95 15.87 8.78
N ILE A 72 -7.00 16.70 8.33
CA ILE A 72 -6.34 16.53 7.03
C ILE A 72 -5.34 15.35 7.04
N VAL A 73 -4.76 15.01 8.19
CA VAL A 73 -3.89 13.82 8.31
C VAL A 73 -4.72 12.55 8.12
N ASP A 74 -5.86 12.44 8.82
CA ASP A 74 -6.81 11.34 8.62
C ASP A 74 -7.38 11.30 7.20
N PHE A 75 -7.64 12.48 6.62
CA PHE A 75 -8.07 12.61 5.23
C PHE A 75 -7.07 11.98 4.26
N ILE A 76 -5.78 12.30 4.39
CA ILE A 76 -4.71 11.72 3.55
C ILE A 76 -4.54 10.22 3.83
N ALA A 77 -4.67 9.77 5.09
CA ALA A 77 -4.58 8.35 5.43
C ALA A 77 -5.62 7.48 4.69
N LYS A 78 -6.77 8.07 4.32
CA LYS A 78 -7.86 7.44 3.56
C LYS A 78 -7.66 7.47 2.03
N THR A 79 -6.58 8.09 1.53
CA THR A 79 -6.32 8.21 0.08
C THR A 79 -5.54 7.04 -0.54
N THR A 80 -5.42 5.92 0.17
CA THR A 80 -4.69 4.72 -0.30
C THR A 80 -5.16 4.25 -1.68
N ILE A 81 -6.47 4.26 -1.93
CA ILE A 81 -7.06 3.88 -3.21
C ILE A 81 -6.54 4.74 -4.39
N ILE A 82 -6.28 6.03 -4.16
CA ILE A 82 -5.76 6.95 -5.20
C ILE A 82 -4.35 6.52 -5.62
N ALA A 83 -3.47 6.27 -4.66
CA ALA A 83 -2.11 5.81 -4.94
C ALA A 83 -2.09 4.41 -5.61
N LEU A 84 -3.01 3.54 -5.20
CA LEU A 84 -3.13 2.19 -5.75
C LEU A 84 -3.63 2.20 -7.20
N ILE A 85 -4.63 3.01 -7.55
CA ILE A 85 -5.14 3.14 -8.94
C ILE A 85 -3.99 3.33 -9.93
N VAL A 86 -3.01 4.18 -9.59
CA VAL A 86 -1.86 4.44 -10.45
C VAL A 86 -0.96 3.21 -10.57
N SER A 87 -0.70 2.51 -9.46
CA SER A 87 0.09 1.27 -9.46
C SER A 87 -0.58 0.15 -10.28
N PHE A 88 -1.91 0.04 -10.18
CA PHE A 88 -2.70 -0.91 -10.97
C PHE A 88 -2.72 -0.57 -12.45
N PHE A 89 -2.88 0.71 -12.79
CA PHE A 89 -2.77 1.18 -14.17
C PHE A 89 -1.43 0.79 -14.80
N VAL A 90 -0.31 1.07 -14.13
CA VAL A 90 1.02 0.69 -14.64
C VAL A 90 1.17 -0.81 -14.77
N GLY A 91 0.79 -1.59 -13.77
CA GLY A 91 0.92 -3.04 -13.87
C GLY A 91 0.00 -3.64 -14.94
N GLY A 92 -1.17 -3.05 -15.22
CA GLY A 92 -2.00 -3.40 -16.37
C GLY A 92 -1.29 -3.18 -17.70
N GLN A 93 -0.59 -2.05 -17.86
CA GLN A 93 0.25 -1.80 -19.05
C GLN A 93 1.34 -2.86 -19.19
N GLU A 94 2.09 -3.12 -18.11
CA GLU A 94 3.19 -4.09 -18.11
C GLU A 94 2.73 -5.51 -18.39
N LEU A 95 1.57 -5.91 -17.84
CA LEU A 95 0.95 -7.20 -18.14
C LEU A 95 0.61 -7.36 -19.62
N ARG A 96 0.04 -6.32 -20.25
CA ARG A 96 -0.26 -6.36 -21.69
C ARG A 96 1.02 -6.51 -22.52
N LYS A 97 2.10 -5.84 -22.13
CA LYS A 97 3.39 -5.91 -22.84
C LYS A 97 3.98 -7.31 -22.73
N ILE A 98 4.01 -7.90 -21.54
CA ILE A 98 4.55 -9.25 -21.29
C ILE A 98 3.73 -10.31 -22.01
N LEU A 99 2.41 -10.29 -21.86
CA LEU A 99 1.53 -11.30 -22.47
C LEU A 99 1.46 -11.15 -23.99
N GLY A 100 1.62 -9.93 -24.50
CA GLY A 100 1.62 -9.63 -25.93
C GLY A 100 2.98 -9.72 -26.61
N GLY A 101 4.06 -10.04 -25.88
CA GLY A 101 5.42 -10.07 -26.42
C GLY A 101 5.87 -8.73 -27.03
N LYS A 102 5.39 -7.60 -26.50
CA LYS A 102 5.64 -6.27 -27.05
C LYS A 102 6.82 -5.61 -26.34
N GLU A 103 7.61 -4.84 -27.09
CA GLU A 103 8.73 -4.10 -26.53
C GLU A 103 8.30 -3.01 -25.54
N LEU A 104 9.18 -2.74 -24.57
CA LEU A 104 9.06 -1.70 -23.54
C LEU A 104 9.38 -0.30 -24.09
N SER A 105 9.07 -0.02 -25.36
CA SER A 105 9.39 1.27 -25.98
C SER A 105 8.27 2.28 -25.74
N GLY A 106 8.46 3.11 -24.72
CA GLY A 106 7.79 4.39 -24.58
C GLY A 106 8.85 5.45 -24.35
N GLU A 107 8.91 6.48 -25.20
CA GLU A 107 9.78 7.62 -24.92
C GLU A 107 9.31 8.31 -23.64
N ASP A 108 10.20 8.39 -22.67
CA ASP A 108 9.97 9.12 -21.44
C ASP A 108 10.01 10.62 -21.74
N MET A 109 8.91 11.33 -21.47
CA MET A 109 8.80 12.76 -21.77
C MET A 109 9.64 13.66 -20.86
N ILE A 110 10.20 13.09 -19.79
CA ILE A 110 10.94 13.79 -18.74
C ILE A 110 12.22 13.04 -18.43
N VAL A 111 13.33 13.78 -18.44
CA VAL A 111 14.57 13.37 -17.80
C VAL A 111 14.65 14.12 -16.47
N PRO A 112 14.57 13.41 -15.32
CA PRO A 112 14.63 14.04 -14.00
C PRO A 112 15.93 14.84 -13.81
N SER A 113 15.85 15.90 -13.01
CA SER A 113 17.02 16.61 -12.51
C SER A 113 17.75 15.74 -11.47
N GLU A 114 19.06 15.63 -11.65
CA GLU A 114 19.97 14.98 -10.70
C GLU A 114 20.47 15.95 -9.61
N GLU A 115 20.14 17.24 -9.71
CA GLU A 115 20.49 18.25 -8.70
C GLU A 115 19.84 17.89 -7.36
N GLU A 116 20.64 17.80 -6.31
CA GLU A 116 20.18 17.47 -4.96
C GLU A 116 19.59 18.71 -4.27
N SER A 117 18.34 18.65 -3.83
CA SER A 117 17.69 19.75 -3.08
C SER A 117 17.78 19.57 -1.57
N PHE A 118 17.76 18.31 -1.12
CA PHE A 118 18.02 17.89 0.24
C PHE A 118 18.85 16.62 0.17
N LEU A 119 19.68 16.35 1.18
CA LEU A 119 20.48 15.12 1.23
C LEU A 119 19.59 13.87 1.01
N GLY A 120 19.94 13.01 0.05
CA GLY A 120 19.17 11.84 -0.38
C GLY A 120 17.98 12.11 -1.30
N THR A 121 17.70 13.37 -1.67
CA THR A 121 16.52 13.76 -2.44
C THR A 121 16.85 14.75 -3.55
N THR A 122 16.74 14.29 -4.79
CA THR A 122 16.90 15.18 -5.95
C THR A 122 15.75 16.16 -6.08
N ARG A 123 15.95 17.23 -6.84
CA ARG A 123 14.97 18.29 -7.05
C ARG A 123 13.66 17.76 -7.65
N THR A 124 13.74 16.90 -8.65
CA THR A 124 12.53 16.29 -9.23
C THR A 124 11.81 15.40 -8.22
N GLN A 125 12.56 14.65 -7.40
CA GLN A 125 11.98 13.82 -6.33
C GLN A 125 11.28 14.67 -5.27
N PHE A 126 11.88 15.79 -4.86
CA PHE A 126 11.26 16.75 -3.93
C PHE A 126 9.95 17.30 -4.50
N VAL A 127 9.94 17.70 -5.78
CA VAL A 127 8.72 18.16 -6.46
C VAL A 127 7.67 17.04 -6.53
N PHE A 128 8.06 15.78 -6.80
CA PHE A 128 7.13 14.65 -6.78
C PHE A 128 6.53 14.39 -5.39
N ILE A 129 7.30 14.56 -4.31
CA ILE A 129 6.82 14.41 -2.93
C ILE A 129 5.77 15.49 -2.62
N LEU A 130 6.11 16.76 -2.85
CA LEU A 130 5.17 17.87 -2.66
C LEU A 130 3.92 17.68 -3.52
N ARG A 131 4.10 17.41 -4.81
CA ARG A 131 2.99 17.23 -5.74
C ARG A 131 2.07 16.07 -5.34
N SER A 132 2.62 14.97 -4.83
CA SER A 132 1.81 13.82 -4.38
C SER A 132 0.89 14.19 -3.23
N PHE A 133 1.36 14.98 -2.27
CA PHE A 133 0.52 15.51 -1.19
C PHE A 133 -0.67 16.30 -1.72
N PHE A 134 -0.41 17.26 -2.62
CA PHE A 134 -1.46 18.06 -3.24
C PHE A 134 -2.43 17.22 -4.09
N LEU A 135 -1.92 16.23 -4.84
CA LEU A 135 -2.73 15.31 -5.64
C LEU A 135 -3.68 14.48 -4.78
N LEU A 136 -3.18 13.84 -3.73
CA LEU A 136 -3.98 12.99 -2.84
C LEU A 136 -5.11 13.81 -2.19
N LEU A 137 -4.76 14.97 -1.64
CA LEU A 137 -5.70 15.90 -1.01
C LEU A 137 -6.73 16.46 -2.02
N GLY A 138 -6.27 16.88 -3.20
CA GLY A 138 -7.12 17.47 -4.22
C GLY A 138 -8.11 16.49 -4.86
N ILE A 139 -7.64 15.28 -5.18
CA ILE A 139 -8.46 14.22 -5.79
C ILE A 139 -9.51 13.74 -4.80
N GLU A 140 -9.14 13.47 -3.55
CA GLU A 140 -10.09 13.02 -2.52
C GLU A 140 -11.15 14.09 -2.23
N GLY A 141 -10.73 15.36 -2.09
CA GLY A 141 -11.65 16.49 -1.91
C GLY A 141 -12.66 16.58 -3.05
N LEU A 142 -12.20 16.48 -4.30
CA LEU A 142 -13.06 16.53 -5.47
C LEU A 142 -14.04 15.35 -5.53
N VAL A 143 -13.58 14.13 -5.24
CA VAL A 143 -14.43 12.94 -5.24
C VAL A 143 -15.55 13.06 -4.20
N ARG A 144 -15.26 13.55 -2.98
CA ARG A 144 -16.29 13.73 -1.95
C ARG A 144 -17.35 14.75 -2.32
N ILE A 145 -16.95 15.85 -2.97
CA ILE A 145 -17.89 16.86 -3.50
C ILE A 145 -18.82 16.21 -4.52
N LEU A 146 -18.25 15.48 -5.49
CA LEU A 146 -19.01 14.88 -6.59
C LEU A 146 -19.96 13.78 -6.12
N LEU A 147 -19.60 13.05 -5.05
CA LEU A 147 -20.46 12.03 -4.44
C LEU A 147 -21.46 12.60 -3.43
N GLY A 148 -21.35 13.88 -3.05
CA GLY A 148 -22.20 14.48 -2.01
C GLY A 148 -21.93 13.93 -0.60
N ASN A 149 -20.76 13.33 -0.38
CA ASN A 149 -20.39 12.70 0.89
C ASN A 149 -19.95 13.77 1.92
N ASN A 150 -20.92 14.47 2.50
CA ASN A 150 -20.71 15.55 3.46
C ASN A 150 -20.54 15.04 4.92
N ALA A 151 -19.65 14.08 5.12
CA ALA A 151 -19.39 13.51 6.44
C ALA A 151 -18.16 14.15 7.12
N GLY A 152 -18.34 14.70 8.32
CA GLY A 152 -17.28 15.23 9.19
C GLY A 152 -16.99 16.72 9.05
N ASP A 153 -16.09 17.22 9.90
CA ASP A 153 -15.82 18.66 10.11
C ASP A 153 -15.19 19.37 8.90
N LEU A 154 -14.57 18.60 8.00
CA LEU A 154 -13.97 19.09 6.76
C LEU A 154 -14.98 19.29 5.62
N SER A 155 -16.22 18.79 5.73
CA SER A 155 -17.19 18.75 4.64
C SER A 155 -17.42 20.10 3.96
N ARG A 156 -17.64 21.15 4.76
CA ARG A 156 -17.78 22.54 4.30
C ARG A 156 -16.55 23.11 3.58
N TYR A 157 -15.37 22.53 3.80
CA TYR A 157 -14.11 22.98 3.23
C TYR A 157 -13.63 22.14 2.05
N TYR A 158 -14.32 21.05 1.68
CA TYR A 158 -13.92 20.21 0.55
C TYR A 158 -13.71 20.98 -0.75
N PRO A 159 -14.56 21.95 -1.15
CA PRO A 159 -14.31 22.75 -2.36
C PRO A 159 -12.96 23.48 -2.35
N LEU A 160 -12.59 24.04 -1.20
CA LEU A 160 -11.33 24.75 -1.04
C LEU A 160 -10.14 23.79 -1.00
N VAL A 161 -10.27 22.67 -0.30
CA VAL A 161 -9.29 21.57 -0.26
C VAL A 161 -9.04 21.04 -1.67
N ALA A 162 -10.11 20.73 -2.42
CA ALA A 162 -10.03 20.27 -3.81
C ALA A 162 -9.34 21.29 -4.72
N TYR A 163 -9.71 22.56 -4.61
CA TYR A 163 -9.11 23.66 -5.37
C TYR A 163 -7.61 23.79 -5.09
N ILE A 164 -7.21 23.92 -3.82
CA ILE A 164 -5.80 24.07 -3.41
C ILE A 164 -5.00 22.84 -3.85
N GLY A 165 -5.53 21.63 -3.62
CA GLY A 165 -4.92 20.37 -4.02
C GLY A 165 -4.68 20.27 -5.52
N ILE A 166 -5.72 20.48 -6.34
CA ILE A 166 -5.61 20.33 -7.80
C ILE A 166 -4.76 21.44 -8.40
N VAL A 167 -4.96 22.70 -8.02
CA VAL A 167 -4.19 23.83 -8.55
C VAL A 167 -2.72 23.71 -8.15
N GLY A 168 -2.44 23.42 -6.88
CA GLY A 168 -1.09 23.17 -6.39
C GLY A 168 -0.42 22.02 -7.16
N ALA A 169 -1.13 20.91 -7.35
CA ALA A 169 -0.63 19.80 -8.14
C ALA A 169 -0.34 20.17 -9.60
N ILE A 170 -1.19 20.95 -10.28
CA ILE A 170 -0.99 21.35 -11.67
C ILE A 170 0.25 22.24 -11.83
N ILE A 171 0.43 23.21 -10.93
CA ILE A 171 1.52 24.20 -10.99
C ILE A 171 2.88 23.58 -10.63
N LEU A 172 2.91 22.62 -9.69
CA LEU A 172 4.14 21.98 -9.24
C LEU A 172 4.72 21.06 -10.34
N ILE A 173 5.58 21.62 -11.17
CA ILE A 173 6.38 20.93 -12.17
C ILE A 173 7.84 21.35 -11.97
N ASP A 174 8.76 20.39 -11.96
CA ASP A 174 10.18 20.71 -11.82
C ASP A 174 10.66 21.49 -13.05
N ASN A 175 11.04 22.75 -12.83
CA ASN A 175 11.51 23.64 -13.88
C ASN A 175 12.95 23.35 -14.34
N LYS A 176 13.71 22.52 -13.60
CA LYS A 176 15.07 22.07 -13.98
C LYS A 176 15.08 20.72 -14.67
N ALA A 177 13.99 19.94 -14.59
CA ALA A 177 13.86 18.71 -15.36
C ALA A 177 13.79 19.02 -16.86
N LYS A 178 14.42 18.16 -17.68
CA LYS A 178 14.34 18.30 -19.15
C LYS A 178 13.05 17.65 -19.62
N ILE A 179 12.11 18.47 -20.09
CA ILE A 179 10.79 18.03 -20.55
C ILE A 179 10.70 18.28 -22.05
N SER A 180 10.45 17.23 -22.85
CA SER A 180 10.41 17.31 -24.31
C SER A 180 9.31 18.26 -24.81
N ASN A 181 8.11 18.16 -24.25
CA ASN A 181 7.00 19.06 -24.54
C ASN A 181 6.23 19.41 -23.26
N LYS A 182 6.47 20.61 -22.73
CA LYS A 182 5.88 21.09 -21.46
C LYS A 182 4.34 21.17 -21.51
N HIS A 183 3.78 21.69 -22.60
CA HIS A 183 2.32 21.80 -22.73
C HIS A 183 1.64 20.44 -22.75
N LEU A 184 2.18 19.50 -23.54
CA LEU A 184 1.66 18.13 -23.59
C LEU A 184 1.83 17.43 -22.23
N TYR A 185 2.96 17.63 -21.55
CA TYR A 185 3.21 17.05 -20.23
C TYR A 185 2.20 17.53 -19.18
N ILE A 186 1.91 18.83 -19.12
CA ILE A 186 0.89 19.37 -18.21
C ILE A 186 -0.51 18.87 -18.56
N ARG A 187 -0.89 18.88 -19.85
CA ARG A 187 -2.20 18.36 -20.31
C ARG A 187 -2.38 16.89 -19.97
N LYS A 188 -1.33 16.08 -20.10
CA LYS A 188 -1.34 14.69 -19.64
C LYS A 188 -1.58 14.60 -18.14
N GLY A 189 -0.91 15.43 -17.34
CA GLY A 189 -1.13 15.47 -15.89
C GLY A 189 -2.57 15.79 -15.50
N VAL A 190 -3.22 16.73 -16.21
CA VAL A 190 -4.63 17.06 -16.00
C VAL A 190 -5.55 15.90 -16.42
N LEU A 191 -5.29 15.30 -17.59
CA LEU A 191 -6.04 14.13 -18.07
C LEU A 191 -5.94 12.95 -17.08
N GLU A 192 -4.76 12.71 -16.52
CA GLU A 192 -4.51 11.69 -15.51
C GLU A 192 -5.31 11.94 -14.23
N ILE A 193 -5.43 13.20 -13.77
CA ILE A 193 -6.29 13.56 -12.62
C ILE A 193 -7.75 13.20 -12.93
N PHE A 194 -8.27 13.63 -14.09
CA PHE A 194 -9.64 13.31 -14.51
C PHE A 194 -9.88 11.80 -14.63
N ALA A 195 -8.91 11.06 -15.16
CA ALA A 195 -9.01 9.61 -15.26
C ALA A 195 -9.07 8.95 -13.88
N ILE A 196 -8.21 9.35 -12.93
CA ILE A 196 -8.24 8.81 -11.56
C ILE A 196 -9.57 9.12 -10.87
N VAL A 197 -10.06 10.36 -10.96
CA VAL A 197 -11.37 10.77 -10.42
C VAL A 197 -12.48 9.94 -11.06
N GLY A 198 -12.48 9.79 -12.39
CA GLY A 198 -13.46 8.98 -13.11
C GLY A 198 -13.46 7.51 -12.66
N ILE A 199 -12.28 6.92 -12.45
CA ILE A 199 -12.15 5.55 -11.92
C ILE A 199 -12.76 5.46 -10.52
N LEU A 200 -12.49 6.43 -9.64
CA LEU A 200 -13.04 6.46 -8.27
C LEU A 200 -14.56 6.58 -8.24
N LEU A 201 -15.12 7.48 -9.06
CA LEU A 201 -16.58 7.65 -9.14
C LEU A 201 -17.25 6.40 -9.72
N LEU A 202 -16.69 5.84 -10.80
CA LEU A 202 -17.23 4.63 -11.41
C LEU A 202 -17.15 3.44 -10.45
N SER A 203 -16.02 3.26 -9.76
CA SER A 203 -15.85 2.18 -8.80
C SER A 203 -16.79 2.30 -7.60
N PHE A 204 -17.01 3.52 -7.10
CA PHE A 204 -17.95 3.78 -6.01
C PHE A 204 -19.38 3.39 -6.41
N ASN A 205 -19.83 3.84 -7.58
CA ASN A 205 -21.18 3.54 -8.07
C ASN A 205 -21.36 2.04 -8.36
N LEU A 206 -20.34 1.36 -8.89
CA LEU A 206 -20.37 -0.09 -9.08
C LEU A 206 -20.43 -0.86 -7.75
N ALA A 207 -19.66 -0.43 -6.76
CA ALA A 207 -19.71 -1.01 -5.42
C ALA A 207 -21.10 -0.83 -4.79
N ALA A 208 -21.66 0.37 -4.86
CA ALA A 208 -23.00 0.65 -4.37
C ALA A 208 -24.09 -0.16 -5.10
N LEU A 209 -23.97 -0.33 -6.42
CA LEU A 209 -24.89 -1.11 -7.24
C LEU A 209 -24.89 -2.60 -6.90
N ILE A 210 -23.70 -3.16 -6.60
CA ILE A 210 -23.51 -4.59 -6.34
C ILE A 210 -23.72 -4.94 -4.86
N ARG A 211 -23.58 -3.96 -3.96
CA ARG A 211 -23.74 -4.13 -2.50
C ARG A 211 -25.00 -4.92 -2.07
N PRO A 212 -26.18 -4.79 -2.70
CA PRO A 212 -27.36 -5.59 -2.33
C PRO A 212 -27.22 -7.09 -2.61
N ILE A 213 -26.31 -7.48 -3.50
CA ILE A 213 -26.02 -8.88 -3.84
C ILE A 213 -24.84 -9.38 -3.01
N ILE A 214 -23.78 -8.58 -2.93
CA ILE A 214 -22.56 -8.91 -2.19
C ILE A 214 -21.81 -7.63 -1.80
N ALA A 215 -21.38 -7.54 -0.54
CA ALA A 215 -20.66 -6.37 0.00
C ALA A 215 -19.19 -6.29 -0.49
N LEU A 216 -18.98 -6.13 -1.80
CA LEU A 216 -17.66 -5.90 -2.38
C LEU A 216 -17.20 -4.44 -2.19
N PRO A 217 -15.94 -4.21 -1.80
CA PRO A 217 -15.43 -2.88 -1.51
C PRO A 217 -15.12 -2.10 -2.81
N GLN A 218 -15.15 -0.77 -2.75
CA GLN A 218 -14.85 0.13 -3.87
C GLN A 218 -13.48 -0.15 -4.49
N ILE A 219 -12.46 -0.37 -3.65
CA ILE A 219 -11.10 -0.68 -4.11
C ILE A 219 -11.10 -1.79 -5.15
N PHE A 220 -11.91 -2.84 -4.97
CA PHE A 220 -11.99 -3.98 -5.89
C PHE A 220 -12.29 -3.55 -7.33
N PHE A 221 -13.32 -2.72 -7.51
CA PHE A 221 -13.69 -2.21 -8.83
C PHE A 221 -12.66 -1.23 -9.37
N ALA A 222 -12.13 -0.36 -8.51
CA ALA A 222 -11.12 0.62 -8.91
C ALA A 222 -9.87 -0.05 -9.50
N MET A 223 -9.42 -1.15 -8.89
CA MET A 223 -8.27 -1.91 -9.36
C MET A 223 -8.52 -2.60 -10.70
N LEU A 224 -9.67 -3.27 -10.87
CA LEU A 224 -10.02 -3.93 -12.13
C LEU A 224 -10.13 -2.94 -13.28
N ILE A 225 -10.79 -1.80 -13.04
CA ILE A 225 -10.92 -0.73 -14.03
C ILE A 225 -9.54 -0.15 -14.36
N ALA A 226 -8.75 0.21 -13.35
CA ALA A 226 -7.42 0.80 -13.56
C ALA A 226 -6.48 -0.14 -14.32
N ALA A 227 -6.41 -1.40 -13.93
CA ALA A 227 -5.61 -2.43 -14.61
C ALA A 227 -6.10 -2.67 -16.05
N GLY A 228 -7.42 -2.73 -16.27
CA GLY A 228 -8.02 -2.87 -17.60
C GLY A 228 -7.71 -1.69 -18.51
N ILE A 229 -7.86 -0.46 -18.02
CA ILE A 229 -7.48 0.76 -18.74
C ILE A 229 -5.97 0.74 -19.04
N GLY A 230 -5.13 0.35 -18.07
CA GLY A 230 -3.70 0.17 -18.29
C GLY A 230 -3.40 -0.80 -19.43
N ALA A 231 -4.04 -1.97 -19.43
CA ALA A 231 -3.85 -2.96 -20.47
C ALA A 231 -4.28 -2.46 -21.87
N VAL A 232 -5.35 -1.68 -21.96
CA VAL A 232 -5.80 -1.05 -23.22
C VAL A 232 -4.81 0.02 -23.67
N PHE A 233 -4.41 0.91 -22.76
CA PHE A 233 -3.53 2.05 -23.02
C PHE A 233 -2.05 1.74 -22.74
N TYR A 234 -1.57 0.54 -23.07
CA TYR A 234 -0.20 0.08 -22.79
C TYR A 234 0.93 0.91 -23.42
N LYS A 235 0.62 1.73 -24.45
CA LYS A 235 1.56 2.65 -25.11
C LYS A 235 1.56 4.06 -24.50
N TYR A 236 0.69 4.33 -23.54
CA TYR A 236 0.58 5.67 -22.95
C TYR A 236 1.81 5.98 -22.10
N SER A 237 2.56 7.02 -22.50
CA SER A 237 3.69 7.56 -21.75
C SER A 237 3.20 8.51 -20.65
N PHE A 238 3.68 8.32 -19.42
CA PHE A 238 3.18 8.96 -18.21
C PHE A 238 3.45 10.47 -18.15
N GLY A 239 2.43 11.21 -17.77
CA GLY A 239 2.50 12.59 -17.33
C GLY A 239 2.98 12.74 -15.89
N PRO A 240 2.96 13.98 -15.37
CA PRO A 240 3.47 14.30 -14.05
C PRO A 240 2.62 13.77 -12.91
N THR A 241 1.34 13.48 -13.12
CA THR A 241 0.45 13.00 -12.06
C THR A 241 0.76 11.54 -11.73
N VAL A 242 0.79 10.67 -12.75
CA VAL A 242 1.16 9.26 -12.58
C VAL A 242 2.58 9.13 -12.03
N LYS A 243 3.57 9.86 -12.59
CA LYS A 243 4.96 9.79 -12.11
C LYS A 243 5.12 10.20 -10.65
N SER A 244 4.42 11.25 -10.21
CA SER A 244 4.49 11.70 -8.81
C SER A 244 3.89 10.67 -7.86
N LEU A 245 2.68 10.18 -8.17
CA LEU A 245 1.98 9.21 -7.32
C LEU A 245 2.68 7.84 -7.26
N LEU A 246 3.32 7.38 -8.35
CA LEU A 246 4.14 6.17 -8.32
C LEU A 246 5.36 6.32 -7.40
N PHE A 247 5.99 7.49 -7.41
CA PHE A 247 7.19 7.76 -6.64
C PHE A 247 6.89 8.01 -5.15
N ALA A 248 5.96 8.91 -4.85
CA ALA A 248 5.72 9.41 -3.49
C ALA A 248 4.28 9.25 -2.99
N GLY A 249 3.34 8.78 -3.81
CA GLY A 249 1.95 8.57 -3.39
C GLY A 249 1.85 7.62 -2.19
N ILE A 250 2.40 6.40 -2.32
CA ILE A 250 2.42 5.42 -1.21
C ILE A 250 3.22 5.97 -0.01
N PRO A 251 4.45 6.48 -0.14
CA PRO A 251 5.17 7.07 0.99
C PRO A 251 4.41 8.15 1.78
N VAL A 252 3.72 9.07 1.08
CA VAL A 252 2.94 10.15 1.73
C VAL A 252 1.71 9.57 2.44
N VAL A 253 0.99 8.64 1.80
CA VAL A 253 -0.15 7.94 2.42
C VAL A 253 0.26 7.15 3.65
N LEU A 254 1.41 6.46 3.59
CA LEU A 254 1.94 5.69 4.71
C LEU A 254 2.35 6.60 5.87
N ALA A 255 2.99 7.74 5.59
CA ALA A 255 3.33 8.72 6.63
C ALA A 255 2.09 9.18 7.42
N ALA A 256 0.98 9.46 6.72
CA ALA A 256 -0.28 9.81 7.35
C ALA A 256 -0.88 8.65 8.15
N ASN A 257 -0.94 7.44 7.56
CA ASN A 257 -1.45 6.25 8.22
C ASN A 257 -0.70 5.91 9.51
N PHE A 258 0.64 5.99 9.51
CA PHE A 258 1.44 5.70 10.70
C PHE A 258 1.31 6.76 11.79
N MET A 259 1.07 8.02 11.42
CA MET A 259 0.78 9.06 12.41
C MET A 259 -0.56 8.81 13.09
N VAL A 260 -1.61 8.49 12.33
CA VAL A 260 -2.92 8.10 12.88
C VAL A 260 -2.79 6.82 13.70
N GLY A 261 -2.09 5.80 13.19
CA GLY A 261 -1.84 4.55 13.91
C GLY A 261 -1.07 4.75 15.21
N GLY A 262 -0.03 5.58 15.19
CA GLY A 262 0.77 5.96 16.36
C GLY A 262 -0.05 6.61 17.47
N SER A 263 -1.01 7.46 17.09
CA SER A 263 -1.90 8.11 18.06
C SER A 263 -2.83 7.14 18.78
N ARG A 264 -3.12 5.98 18.19
CA ARG A 264 -4.03 4.96 18.73
C ARG A 264 -3.30 3.84 19.48
N ILE A 265 -1.98 3.90 19.64
CA ILE A 265 -1.19 2.86 20.30
C ILE A 265 -1.72 2.59 21.72
N SER A 266 -1.88 3.64 22.54
CA SER A 266 -2.31 3.49 23.94
C SER A 266 -3.74 2.96 24.06
N GLU A 267 -4.66 3.45 23.22
CA GLU A 267 -6.05 2.99 23.15
C GLU A 267 -6.12 1.51 22.73
N ALA A 268 -5.35 1.10 21.72
CA ALA A 268 -5.43 -0.27 21.22
C ALA A 268 -5.02 -1.32 22.27
N PHE A 269 -4.04 -1.03 23.13
CA PHE A 269 -3.63 -1.94 24.19
C PHE A 269 -4.65 -2.09 25.34
N THR A 270 -5.65 -1.21 25.44
CA THR A 270 -6.73 -1.35 26.43
C THR A 270 -7.91 -2.18 25.92
N ILE A 271 -7.97 -2.46 24.61
CA ILE A 271 -9.06 -3.23 24.01
C ILE A 271 -8.90 -4.72 24.33
N GLN A 272 -9.94 -5.29 24.94
CA GLN A 272 -9.98 -6.71 25.28
C GLN A 272 -9.82 -7.57 24.01
N GLY A 273 -8.95 -8.59 24.07
CA GLY A 273 -8.67 -9.47 22.94
C GLY A 273 -7.66 -8.92 21.91
N MET A 274 -7.26 -7.65 22.03
CA MET A 274 -6.28 -7.05 21.10
C MET A 274 -4.90 -7.71 21.20
N ASN A 275 -4.52 -8.21 22.38
CA ASN A 275 -3.24 -8.91 22.55
C ASN A 275 -3.08 -10.10 21.61
N SER A 276 -4.14 -10.89 21.39
CA SER A 276 -4.11 -12.03 20.47
C SER A 276 -4.02 -11.56 19.00
N VAL A 277 -4.69 -10.45 18.65
CA VAL A 277 -4.57 -9.78 17.34
C VAL A 277 -3.14 -9.33 17.08
N LEU A 278 -2.51 -8.71 18.08
CA LEU A 278 -1.15 -8.21 17.99
C LEU A 278 -0.12 -9.33 17.93
N ALA A 279 -0.28 -10.36 18.76
CA ALA A 279 0.60 -11.53 18.76
C ALA A 279 0.57 -12.24 17.41
N TYR A 280 -0.63 -12.57 16.92
CA TYR A 280 -0.77 -13.19 15.60
C TYR A 280 -0.31 -12.24 14.49
N GLY A 281 -0.64 -10.95 14.55
CA GLY A 281 -0.21 -9.96 13.56
C GLY A 281 1.32 -9.90 13.42
N PHE A 282 2.05 -9.86 14.53
CA PHE A 282 3.51 -9.82 14.54
C PHE A 282 4.14 -11.15 14.06
N PHE A 283 3.78 -12.27 14.68
CA PHE A 283 4.37 -13.57 14.35
C PHE A 283 3.90 -14.10 13.00
N GLY A 284 2.65 -13.83 12.64
CA GLY A 284 2.08 -14.12 11.34
C GLY A 284 2.85 -13.40 10.24
N GLN A 285 3.32 -12.18 10.47
CA GLN A 285 4.18 -11.51 9.49
C GLN A 285 5.54 -12.15 9.34
N LEU A 286 6.15 -12.61 10.43
CA LEU A 286 7.36 -13.41 10.34
C LEU A 286 7.10 -14.70 9.54
N PHE A 287 6.00 -15.37 9.84
CA PHE A 287 5.61 -16.62 9.21
C PHE A 287 5.32 -16.47 7.71
N TRP A 288 4.42 -15.57 7.32
CA TRP A 288 4.01 -15.43 5.92
C TRP A 288 5.10 -14.80 5.06
N MET A 289 5.76 -13.76 5.55
CA MET A 289 6.79 -13.08 4.78
C MET A 289 8.09 -13.87 4.69
N PHE A 290 8.69 -14.23 5.82
CA PHE A 290 9.94 -15.01 5.79
C PHE A 290 9.68 -16.46 5.40
N GLY A 291 8.47 -17.00 5.59
CA GLY A 291 8.05 -18.26 4.99
C GLY A 291 8.07 -18.21 3.47
N GLY A 292 7.45 -17.21 2.85
CA GLY A 292 7.49 -17.03 1.39
C GLY A 292 8.91 -16.88 0.86
N ILE A 293 9.74 -16.05 1.51
CA ILE A 293 11.16 -15.87 1.15
C ILE A 293 11.93 -17.19 1.34
N ALA A 294 11.72 -17.91 2.44
CA ALA A 294 12.36 -19.19 2.70
C ALA A 294 12.01 -20.23 1.62
N LEU A 295 10.75 -20.28 1.19
CA LEU A 295 10.31 -21.16 0.09
C LEU A 295 11.04 -20.83 -1.21
N LEU A 296 11.13 -19.55 -1.58
CA LEU A 296 11.88 -19.09 -2.76
C LEU A 296 13.37 -19.44 -2.67
N MET A 297 14.00 -19.23 -1.51
CA MET A 297 15.40 -19.56 -1.28
C MET A 297 15.68 -21.06 -1.32
N TYR A 298 14.85 -21.85 -0.65
CA TYR A 298 15.08 -23.27 -0.45
C TYR A 298 14.68 -24.09 -1.69
N PHE A 299 13.47 -23.88 -2.22
CA PHE A 299 12.93 -24.68 -3.31
C PHE A 299 13.24 -24.09 -4.69
N ALA A 300 13.05 -22.78 -4.88
CA ALA A 300 13.36 -22.13 -6.15
C ALA A 300 14.85 -21.80 -6.34
N LYS A 301 15.66 -21.98 -5.28
CA LYS A 301 17.12 -21.74 -5.28
C LYS A 301 17.49 -20.32 -5.69
N THR A 302 16.66 -19.33 -5.34
CA THR A 302 16.93 -17.92 -5.58
C THR A 302 17.02 -17.13 -4.28
N SER A 303 18.11 -16.38 -4.10
CA SER A 303 18.30 -15.45 -2.97
C SER A 303 18.39 -13.99 -3.42
N ASN A 304 18.08 -13.72 -4.70
CA ASN A 304 18.31 -12.41 -5.28
C ASN A 304 17.11 -11.46 -5.07
N VAL A 305 17.37 -10.21 -4.64
CA VAL A 305 16.35 -9.17 -4.40
C VAL A 305 15.43 -8.95 -5.60
N ARG A 306 15.94 -9.05 -6.84
CA ARG A 306 15.13 -8.89 -8.05
C ARG A 306 13.98 -9.90 -8.20
N ASN A 307 14.07 -11.02 -7.48
CA ASN A 307 13.02 -12.05 -7.40
C ASN A 307 12.27 -11.97 -6.06
N LEU A 308 13.01 -11.89 -4.95
CA LEU A 308 12.44 -11.90 -3.61
C LEU A 308 11.52 -10.70 -3.34
N ALA A 309 11.98 -9.48 -3.65
CA ALA A 309 11.23 -8.27 -3.37
C ALA A 309 9.91 -8.19 -4.17
N PRO A 310 9.92 -8.24 -5.52
CA PRO A 310 8.67 -8.17 -6.28
C PRO A 310 7.80 -9.42 -6.05
N GLY A 311 8.40 -10.60 -5.85
CA GLY A 311 7.67 -11.82 -5.54
C GLY A 311 6.87 -11.70 -4.24
N MET A 312 7.47 -11.16 -3.17
CA MET A 312 6.76 -10.93 -1.91
C MET A 312 5.84 -9.71 -1.93
N ALA A 313 6.20 -8.65 -2.67
CA ALA A 313 5.32 -7.51 -2.88
C ALA A 313 4.01 -7.94 -3.54
N GLY A 314 4.07 -8.81 -4.55
CA GLY A 314 2.89 -9.43 -5.15
C GLY A 314 2.21 -10.44 -4.22
N ALA A 315 2.96 -11.45 -3.75
CA ALA A 315 2.42 -12.58 -3.00
C ALA A 315 1.71 -12.24 -1.69
N LEU A 316 2.06 -11.11 -1.09
CA LEU A 316 1.37 -10.62 0.11
C LEU A 316 0.60 -9.33 -0.18
N SER A 317 0.65 -8.81 -1.40
CA SER A 317 0.21 -7.44 -1.74
C SER A 317 0.73 -6.43 -0.71
N HIS A 318 1.99 -6.61 -0.33
CA HIS A 318 2.55 -6.06 0.89
C HIS A 318 2.93 -4.60 0.70
N SER A 319 2.40 -3.74 1.56
CA SER A 319 2.45 -2.29 1.36
C SER A 319 3.83 -1.67 1.39
N GLY A 320 4.64 -2.03 2.40
CA GLY A 320 6.01 -1.56 2.51
C GLY A 320 6.89 -1.98 1.33
N LEU A 321 6.92 -3.28 1.00
CA LEU A 321 7.70 -3.81 -0.13
C LEU A 321 7.22 -3.27 -1.48
N THR A 322 5.92 -3.08 -1.66
CA THR A 322 5.38 -2.44 -2.86
C THR A 322 5.94 -1.04 -3.02
N GLY A 323 5.82 -0.20 -1.98
CA GLY A 323 6.35 1.16 -1.99
C GLY A 323 7.85 1.19 -2.24
N ALA A 324 8.62 0.32 -1.58
CA ALA A 324 10.08 0.27 -1.74
C ALA A 324 10.49 -0.17 -3.15
N CYS A 325 9.74 -1.10 -3.75
CA CYS A 325 9.96 -1.49 -5.15
C CYS A 325 9.61 -0.34 -6.10
N THR A 326 8.40 0.25 -5.99
CA THR A 326 7.92 1.27 -6.94
C THR A 326 8.70 2.59 -6.82
N ALA A 327 9.20 2.93 -5.63
CA ALA A 327 10.10 4.05 -5.41
C ALA A 327 11.52 3.82 -5.97
N GLY A 328 11.85 2.57 -6.33
CA GLY A 328 13.15 2.21 -6.90
C GLY A 328 14.24 1.86 -5.87
N ASP A 329 13.90 1.81 -4.58
CA ASP A 329 14.85 1.57 -3.48
C ASP A 329 15.56 0.20 -3.61
N LEU A 330 14.86 -0.78 -4.20
CA LEU A 330 15.33 -2.16 -4.38
C LEU A 330 15.86 -2.44 -5.80
N GLY A 331 16.16 -1.38 -6.56
CA GLY A 331 16.73 -1.44 -7.90
C GLY A 331 15.72 -1.51 -9.04
N LYS A 332 16.19 -1.22 -10.26
CA LYS A 332 15.36 -1.06 -11.47
C LYS A 332 14.53 -2.29 -11.82
N HIS A 333 15.10 -3.50 -11.68
CA HIS A 333 14.38 -4.74 -11.96
C HIS A 333 13.24 -5.00 -10.96
N ALA A 334 13.43 -4.69 -9.67
CA ALA A 334 12.36 -4.83 -8.69
C ALA A 334 11.25 -3.80 -8.97
N ALA A 335 11.62 -2.57 -9.31
CA ALA A 335 10.69 -1.49 -9.66
C ALA A 335 9.83 -1.81 -10.88
N SER A 336 10.40 -2.40 -11.93
CA SER A 336 9.63 -2.79 -13.12
C SER A 336 8.75 -4.01 -12.87
N ARG A 337 9.21 -4.97 -12.04
CA ARG A 337 8.49 -6.21 -11.77
C ARG A 337 7.34 -6.05 -10.77
N ALA A 338 7.48 -5.21 -9.75
CA ALA A 338 6.49 -5.11 -8.66
C ALA A 338 5.06 -4.76 -9.14
N PRO A 339 4.85 -3.78 -10.05
CA PRO A 339 3.51 -3.50 -10.58
C PRO A 339 2.85 -4.74 -11.23
N ILE A 340 3.63 -5.57 -11.94
CA ILE A 340 3.15 -6.82 -12.54
C ILE A 340 2.73 -7.82 -11.46
N MET A 341 3.59 -8.01 -10.46
CA MET A 341 3.37 -9.00 -9.40
C MET A 341 2.16 -8.67 -8.53
N ILE A 342 1.88 -7.38 -8.32
CA ILE A 342 0.71 -6.95 -7.57
C ILE A 342 -0.56 -7.13 -8.41
N ASN A 343 -0.56 -6.86 -9.71
CA ASN A 343 -1.78 -6.95 -10.52
C ASN A 343 -2.32 -8.38 -10.71
N ILE A 344 -1.44 -9.37 -10.86
CA ILE A 344 -1.86 -10.74 -11.19
C ILE A 344 -2.77 -11.37 -10.14
N PRO A 345 -2.41 -11.35 -8.85
CA PRO A 345 -3.28 -11.90 -7.83
C PRO A 345 -4.66 -11.25 -7.83
N PHE A 346 -4.75 -9.94 -8.04
CA PHE A 346 -6.03 -9.21 -8.02
C PHE A 346 -7.04 -9.68 -9.07
N PHE A 347 -6.62 -10.20 -10.23
CA PHE A 347 -7.56 -10.84 -11.16
C PHE A 347 -8.23 -12.08 -10.57
N GLY A 348 -7.52 -12.84 -9.73
CA GLY A 348 -8.10 -13.96 -9.00
C GLY A 348 -8.96 -13.53 -7.81
N HIS A 349 -8.92 -12.25 -7.41
CA HIS A 349 -9.64 -11.78 -6.22
C HIS A 349 -11.15 -11.67 -6.40
N VAL A 350 -11.67 -11.71 -7.64
CA VAL A 350 -13.12 -11.71 -7.90
C VAL A 350 -13.81 -12.83 -7.12
N PHE A 351 -13.19 -14.01 -7.10
CA PHE A 351 -13.72 -15.19 -6.41
C PHE A 351 -13.40 -15.15 -4.91
N VAL A 352 -12.21 -14.67 -4.54
CA VAL A 352 -11.71 -14.61 -3.16
C VAL A 352 -12.48 -13.60 -2.31
N PHE A 353 -12.62 -12.35 -2.77
CA PHE A 353 -13.35 -11.34 -2.01
C PHE A 353 -14.84 -11.65 -1.92
N SER A 354 -15.39 -12.40 -2.89
CA SER A 354 -16.77 -12.85 -2.78
C SER A 354 -16.95 -13.80 -1.60
N VAL A 355 -16.06 -14.78 -1.44
CA VAL A 355 -16.07 -15.68 -0.28
C VAL A 355 -15.82 -14.92 1.03
N LEU A 356 -14.92 -13.95 1.03
CA LEU A 356 -14.63 -13.13 2.23
C LEU A 356 -15.80 -12.22 2.62
N ALA A 357 -16.43 -11.55 1.65
CA ALA A 357 -17.58 -10.68 1.91
C ALA A 357 -18.75 -11.49 2.49
N MET A 358 -19.06 -12.65 1.90
CA MET A 358 -20.07 -13.56 2.46
C MET A 358 -19.69 -14.10 3.84
N SER A 359 -18.40 -14.36 4.08
CA SER A 359 -17.90 -14.77 5.40
C SER A 359 -18.04 -13.67 6.45
N ALA A 360 -17.77 -12.42 6.06
CA ALA A 360 -17.92 -11.25 6.92
C ALA A 360 -19.39 -11.02 7.30
N GLU A 361 -20.31 -11.08 6.33
CA GLU A 361 -21.75 -10.98 6.59
C GLU A 361 -22.28 -12.08 7.52
N ARG A 362 -21.70 -13.28 7.44
CA ARG A 362 -22.03 -14.41 8.33
C ARG A 362 -21.34 -14.35 9.70
N GLY A 363 -20.41 -13.42 9.90
CA GLY A 363 -19.58 -13.34 11.11
C GLY A 363 -18.62 -14.53 11.30
N SER A 364 -18.43 -15.39 10.30
CA SER A 364 -17.58 -16.58 10.37
C SER A 364 -17.06 -17.00 8.99
N LEU A 365 -15.84 -17.56 8.95
CA LEU A 365 -15.21 -17.99 7.70
C LEU A 365 -15.95 -19.16 7.06
N MET A 366 -16.25 -19.06 5.76
CA MET A 366 -16.75 -20.19 4.99
C MET A 366 -15.63 -21.23 4.76
N LEU A 367 -15.53 -22.20 5.66
CA LEU A 367 -14.41 -23.16 5.71
C LEU A 367 -14.24 -23.97 4.43
N VAL A 368 -15.32 -24.52 3.85
CA VAL A 368 -15.22 -25.37 2.66
C VAL A 368 -14.63 -24.61 1.45
N PRO A 369 -15.17 -23.43 1.05
CA PRO A 369 -14.52 -22.58 0.06
C PRO A 369 -13.10 -22.18 0.42
N ALA A 370 -12.84 -21.84 1.69
CA ALA A 370 -11.50 -21.46 2.14
C ALA A 370 -10.48 -22.58 1.93
N PHE A 371 -10.80 -23.82 2.33
CA PHE A 371 -9.93 -24.98 2.11
C PHE A 371 -9.65 -25.26 0.63
N ILE A 372 -10.67 -25.13 -0.24
CA ILE A 372 -10.48 -25.28 -1.69
C ILE A 372 -9.51 -24.22 -2.21
N ILE A 373 -9.68 -22.96 -1.79
CA ILE A 373 -8.81 -21.86 -2.21
C ILE A 373 -7.38 -22.07 -1.71
N VAL A 374 -7.20 -22.50 -0.46
CA VAL A 374 -5.88 -22.83 0.10
C VAL A 374 -5.23 -23.97 -0.68
N ALA A 375 -5.96 -25.04 -1.01
CA ALA A 375 -5.44 -26.16 -1.79
C ALA A 375 -4.97 -25.72 -3.18
N VAL A 376 -5.77 -24.89 -3.87
CA VAL A 376 -5.39 -24.29 -5.17
C VAL A 376 -4.15 -23.40 -5.00
N GLY A 377 -4.10 -22.58 -3.96
CA GLY A 377 -2.96 -21.74 -3.61
C GLY A 377 -1.67 -22.56 -3.47
N VAL A 378 -1.72 -23.62 -2.67
CA VAL A 378 -0.57 -24.51 -2.42
C VAL A 378 -0.09 -25.15 -3.73
N LEU A 379 -1.01 -25.67 -4.55
CA LEU A 379 -0.66 -26.25 -5.85
C LEU A 379 0.05 -25.24 -6.75
N LEU A 380 -0.49 -24.02 -6.86
CA LEU A 380 0.12 -22.96 -7.66
C LEU A 380 1.48 -22.53 -7.11
N THR A 381 1.64 -22.42 -5.79
CA THR A 381 2.92 -22.11 -5.14
C THR A 381 3.95 -23.19 -5.45
N VAL A 382 3.62 -24.47 -5.29
CA VAL A 382 4.55 -25.59 -5.59
C VAL A 382 4.97 -25.57 -7.06
N LEU A 383 4.03 -25.38 -7.99
CA LEU A 383 4.33 -25.28 -9.42
C LEU A 383 5.23 -24.08 -9.73
N SER A 384 4.95 -22.92 -9.13
CA SER A 384 5.75 -21.71 -9.33
C SER A 384 7.20 -21.87 -8.86
N LEU A 385 7.41 -22.53 -7.71
CA LEU A 385 8.74 -22.78 -7.17
C LEU A 385 9.54 -23.71 -8.09
N LYS A 386 8.89 -24.73 -8.65
CA LYS A 386 9.50 -25.63 -9.65
C LYS A 386 9.87 -24.86 -10.93
N ASN A 387 8.97 -24.01 -11.44
CA ASN A 387 9.21 -23.22 -12.64
C ASN A 387 10.34 -22.20 -12.45
N LEU A 388 10.37 -21.52 -11.29
CA LEU A 388 11.38 -20.53 -10.97
C LEU A 388 12.78 -21.17 -10.85
N ARG A 389 12.87 -22.39 -10.29
CA ARG A 389 14.12 -23.16 -10.23
C ARG A 389 14.71 -23.43 -11.61
N VAL A 390 13.87 -23.64 -12.62
CA VAL A 390 14.30 -23.96 -13.99
C VAL A 390 14.53 -22.70 -14.83
N ALA A 391 14.14 -21.51 -14.34
CA ALA A 391 14.30 -20.25 -15.07
C ALA A 391 15.75 -19.86 -15.35
N LYS A 392 16.73 -20.34 -14.55
CA LYS A 392 18.18 -20.13 -14.73
C LYS A 392 18.57 -18.67 -15.04
N GLY A 393 17.93 -17.71 -14.37
CA GLY A 393 18.22 -16.29 -14.54
C GLY A 393 17.58 -15.60 -15.76
N GLN A 394 16.76 -16.31 -16.55
CA GLN A 394 16.06 -15.74 -17.70
C GLN A 394 14.86 -14.90 -17.25
N ASP A 395 14.93 -13.58 -17.50
CA ASP A 395 13.99 -12.58 -16.99
C ASP A 395 12.50 -12.94 -17.25
N ASN A 396 12.14 -13.22 -18.51
CA ASN A 396 10.77 -13.59 -18.88
C ASN A 396 10.25 -14.85 -18.15
N LYS A 397 11.11 -15.84 -17.90
CA LYS A 397 10.73 -17.06 -17.17
C LYS A 397 10.62 -16.79 -15.67
N GLU A 398 11.53 -16.01 -15.11
CA GLU A 398 11.45 -15.56 -13.72
C GLU A 398 10.16 -14.79 -13.47
N VAL A 399 9.85 -13.80 -14.31
CA VAL A 399 8.63 -12.97 -14.20
C VAL A 399 7.38 -13.84 -14.24
N LYS A 400 7.24 -14.75 -15.23
CA LYS A 400 6.06 -15.64 -15.31
C LYS A 400 5.93 -16.57 -14.09
N ALA A 401 7.04 -17.13 -13.62
CA ALA A 401 7.03 -17.98 -12.43
C ALA A 401 6.71 -17.17 -11.16
N LEU A 402 7.23 -15.94 -11.03
CA LEU A 402 6.92 -15.03 -9.93
C LEU A 402 5.46 -14.57 -9.95
N MET A 403 4.85 -14.39 -11.12
CA MET A 403 3.41 -14.11 -11.23
C MET A 403 2.60 -15.27 -10.64
N GLN A 404 2.96 -16.51 -10.98
CA GLN A 404 2.32 -17.70 -10.43
C GLN A 404 2.55 -17.84 -8.92
N PHE A 405 3.77 -17.55 -8.46
CA PHE A 405 4.09 -17.55 -7.02
C PHE A 405 3.28 -16.51 -6.28
N SER A 406 3.21 -15.29 -6.82
CA SER A 406 2.45 -14.18 -6.24
C SER A 406 0.99 -14.58 -6.09
N PHE A 407 0.38 -15.16 -7.13
CA PHE A 407 -1.01 -15.59 -7.02
C PHE A 407 -1.20 -16.74 -6.02
N GLY A 408 -0.43 -17.82 -6.16
CA GLY A 408 -0.59 -19.02 -5.34
C GLY A 408 -0.31 -18.77 -3.86
N PHE A 409 0.79 -18.09 -3.54
CA PHE A 409 1.17 -17.84 -2.16
C PHE A 409 0.25 -16.79 -1.51
N GLN A 410 -0.33 -15.86 -2.26
CA GLN A 410 -1.34 -14.95 -1.74
C GLN A 410 -2.63 -15.66 -1.33
N LEU A 411 -3.10 -16.63 -2.12
CA LEU A 411 -4.24 -17.47 -1.72
C LEU A 411 -3.93 -18.24 -0.44
N CYS A 412 -2.71 -18.77 -0.32
CA CYS A 412 -2.25 -19.43 0.90
C CYS A 412 -2.19 -18.47 2.08
N ALA A 413 -1.64 -17.28 1.89
CA ALA A 413 -1.44 -16.31 2.95
C ALA A 413 -2.79 -15.79 3.45
N VAL A 414 -3.65 -15.29 2.56
CA VAL A 414 -4.96 -14.74 2.93
C VAL A 414 -5.87 -15.81 3.54
N PHE A 415 -6.18 -16.89 2.82
CA PHE A 415 -7.14 -17.89 3.32
C PHE A 415 -6.53 -18.89 4.27
N GLY A 416 -5.25 -19.25 4.11
CA GLY A 416 -4.58 -20.12 5.07
C GLY A 416 -4.46 -19.42 6.42
N GLY A 417 -4.16 -18.12 6.44
CA GLY A 417 -4.14 -17.32 7.66
C GLY A 417 -5.51 -17.22 8.32
N LEU A 418 -6.56 -16.90 7.57
CA LEU A 418 -7.93 -16.87 8.10
C LEU A 418 -8.43 -18.25 8.55
N THR A 419 -8.05 -19.33 7.86
CA THR A 419 -8.40 -20.71 8.25
C THR A 419 -7.67 -21.11 9.54
N LEU A 420 -6.40 -20.71 9.70
CA LEU A 420 -5.69 -20.88 10.96
C LEU A 420 -6.38 -20.12 12.09
N LEU A 421 -6.74 -18.85 11.85
CA LEU A 421 -7.42 -18.00 12.81
C LEU A 421 -8.84 -18.47 13.14
N SER A 422 -9.52 -19.18 12.25
CA SER A 422 -10.82 -19.78 12.56
C SER A 422 -10.73 -20.91 13.60
N LEU A 423 -9.52 -21.38 13.93
CA LEU A 423 -9.27 -22.33 15.01
C LEU A 423 -9.08 -21.63 16.37
N SER A 424 -8.88 -20.31 16.38
CA SER A 424 -8.75 -19.54 17.62
C SER A 424 -10.12 -19.06 18.12
N ALA A 425 -10.14 -18.50 19.33
CA ALA A 425 -11.35 -17.92 19.91
C ALA A 425 -11.69 -16.51 19.36
N MET A 426 -10.94 -16.02 18.37
CA MET A 426 -11.09 -14.66 17.85
C MET A 426 -12.36 -14.54 16.98
N SER A 427 -13.06 -13.41 17.09
CA SER A 427 -14.14 -13.08 16.16
C SER A 427 -13.61 -12.94 14.73
N MET A 428 -14.47 -13.07 13.72
CA MET A 428 -14.08 -12.87 12.32
C MET A 428 -13.48 -11.48 12.08
N GLU A 429 -13.97 -10.46 12.77
CA GLU A 429 -13.44 -9.09 12.69
C GLU A 429 -12.00 -9.01 13.21
N TYR A 430 -11.74 -9.62 14.38
CA TYR A 430 -10.41 -9.64 14.99
C TYR A 430 -9.45 -10.54 14.22
N GLY A 431 -9.94 -11.66 13.68
CA GLY A 431 -9.18 -12.52 12.78
C GLY A 431 -8.81 -11.80 11.48
N ALA A 432 -9.75 -11.08 10.87
CA ALA A 432 -9.48 -10.28 9.66
C ALA A 432 -8.45 -9.17 9.94
N MET A 433 -8.55 -8.47 11.08
CA MET A 433 -7.55 -7.50 11.52
C MET A 433 -6.17 -8.15 11.73
N ALA A 434 -6.12 -9.25 12.48
CA ALA A 434 -4.88 -9.98 12.76
C ALA A 434 -4.20 -10.46 11.48
N GLN A 435 -4.99 -11.00 10.55
CA GLN A 435 -4.48 -11.44 9.26
C GLN A 435 -4.02 -10.25 8.41
N THR A 436 -4.80 -9.16 8.35
CA THR A 436 -4.41 -7.94 7.62
C THR A 436 -3.06 -7.41 8.08
N ALA A 437 -2.84 -7.38 9.40
CA ALA A 437 -1.52 -7.07 9.98
C ALA A 437 -0.47 -8.10 9.54
N ALA A 438 -0.74 -9.39 9.75
CA ALA A 438 0.19 -10.47 9.47
C ALA A 438 0.71 -10.48 8.03
N ILE A 439 -0.04 -9.99 7.04
CA ILE A 439 0.45 -9.96 5.65
C ILE A 439 0.69 -8.55 5.11
N SER A 440 0.34 -7.50 5.86
CA SER A 440 0.46 -6.09 5.43
C SER A 440 -0.21 -5.83 4.08
N HIS A 441 -1.34 -6.50 3.83
CA HIS A 441 -1.93 -6.64 2.51
C HIS A 441 -2.85 -5.46 2.16
N PHE A 442 -2.54 -4.72 1.10
CA PHE A 442 -3.30 -3.52 0.71
C PHE A 442 -4.79 -3.78 0.45
N GLY A 443 -5.15 -4.86 -0.24
CA GLY A 443 -6.54 -5.18 -0.53
C GLY A 443 -7.37 -5.46 0.73
N LEU A 444 -6.87 -6.27 1.66
CA LEU A 444 -7.54 -6.55 2.93
C LEU A 444 -7.56 -5.32 3.85
N PHE A 445 -6.48 -4.53 3.87
CA PHE A 445 -6.44 -3.23 4.55
C PHE A 445 -7.55 -2.29 4.07
N ALA A 446 -7.66 -2.09 2.74
CA ALA A 446 -8.69 -1.25 2.16
C ALA A 446 -10.09 -1.81 2.42
N ALA A 447 -10.28 -3.14 2.31
CA ALA A 447 -11.55 -3.78 2.61
C ALA A 447 -12.00 -3.56 4.07
N VAL A 448 -11.08 -3.68 5.03
CA VAL A 448 -11.35 -3.38 6.45
C VAL A 448 -11.60 -1.88 6.64
N GLN A 449 -10.80 -1.01 6.02
CA GLN A 449 -10.95 0.45 6.08
C GLN A 449 -12.30 0.93 5.53
N GLU A 450 -12.83 0.24 4.53
CA GLU A 450 -14.15 0.50 3.93
C GLU A 450 -15.32 -0.15 4.71
N GLY A 451 -15.04 -0.82 5.83
CA GLY A 451 -16.07 -1.34 6.75
C GLY A 451 -16.57 -2.76 6.46
N MET A 452 -15.90 -3.54 5.61
CA MET A 452 -16.31 -4.93 5.31
C MET A 452 -16.43 -5.80 6.57
N PHE A 453 -15.60 -5.53 7.59
CA PHE A 453 -15.54 -6.27 8.84
C PHE A 453 -16.01 -5.43 10.05
N GLY A 454 -16.88 -4.44 9.80
CA GLY A 454 -17.45 -3.58 10.85
C GLY A 454 -16.67 -2.29 11.12
N ASP A 455 -17.37 -1.31 11.70
CA ASP A 455 -16.85 0.05 11.91
C ASP A 455 -15.72 0.10 12.94
N GLN A 456 -15.76 -0.77 13.96
CA GLN A 456 -14.71 -0.85 14.97
C GLN A 456 -13.39 -1.31 14.35
N ALA A 457 -13.42 -2.35 13.50
CA ALA A 457 -12.25 -2.82 12.77
C ALA A 457 -11.71 -1.74 11.82
N ALA A 458 -12.59 -1.03 11.12
CA ALA A 458 -12.23 0.10 10.25
C ALA A 458 -11.53 1.23 11.03
N GLY A 459 -11.98 1.55 12.25
CA GLY A 459 -11.37 2.59 13.08
C GLY A 459 -10.00 2.24 13.65
N LEU A 460 -9.73 0.96 13.90
CA LEU A 460 -8.48 0.46 14.46
C LEU A 460 -7.45 0.07 13.39
N ILE A 461 -7.87 -0.04 12.13
CA ILE A 461 -7.00 -0.51 11.07
C ILE A 461 -5.72 0.33 10.87
N PRO A 462 -5.70 1.67 11.03
CA PRO A 462 -4.45 2.42 10.89
C PRO A 462 -3.40 1.98 11.91
N PHE A 463 -3.81 1.66 13.15
CA PHE A 463 -2.92 1.10 14.16
C PHE A 463 -2.49 -0.33 13.81
N ILE A 464 -3.45 -1.21 13.51
CA ILE A 464 -3.20 -2.62 13.20
C ILE A 464 -2.33 -2.79 11.96
N PHE A 465 -2.50 -1.92 10.97
CA PHE A 465 -1.65 -1.88 9.78
C PHE A 465 -0.26 -1.31 10.06
N SER A 466 -0.11 -0.50 11.11
CA SER A 466 1.19 -0.02 11.56
C SER A 466 1.99 -1.09 12.32
N MET A 467 1.31 -2.04 12.97
CA MET A 467 1.94 -3.13 13.75
C MET A 467 2.91 -4.02 12.97
N PRO A 468 2.60 -4.49 11.74
CA PRO A 468 3.59 -5.24 10.99
C PRO A 468 4.87 -4.44 10.71
N PHE A 469 4.83 -3.11 10.81
CA PHE A 469 6.03 -2.31 10.68
C PHE A 469 6.99 -2.37 11.88
N LEU A 470 6.69 -3.16 12.91
CA LEU A 470 7.69 -3.65 13.88
C LEU A 470 8.67 -4.67 13.27
N VAL A 471 8.22 -5.46 12.27
CA VAL A 471 9.07 -6.45 11.58
C VAL A 471 9.76 -5.84 10.35
N HIS A 472 9.17 -4.81 9.74
CA HIS A 472 9.73 -4.15 8.56
C HIS A 472 11.18 -3.66 8.74
N PRO A 473 11.62 -3.15 9.90
CA PRO A 473 13.04 -2.92 10.18
C PRO A 473 13.92 -4.12 9.89
N LEU A 474 13.53 -5.32 10.33
CA LEU A 474 14.29 -6.54 10.06
C LEU A 474 14.31 -6.86 8.57
N VAL A 475 13.16 -6.73 7.90
CA VAL A 475 12.99 -7.03 6.47
C VAL A 475 13.81 -6.09 5.61
N PHE A 476 13.61 -4.78 5.77
CA PHE A 476 14.32 -3.77 5.01
C PHE A 476 15.79 -3.73 5.38
N PHE A 477 16.15 -4.07 6.61
CA PHE A 477 17.55 -4.27 6.96
C PHE A 477 18.18 -5.40 6.13
N MET A 478 17.48 -6.54 6.02
CA MET A 478 17.94 -7.67 5.20
C MET A 478 17.98 -7.36 3.71
N PHE A 479 17.01 -6.60 3.18
CA PHE A 479 17.05 -6.12 1.80
C PHE A 479 18.19 -5.13 1.58
N GLY A 480 18.45 -4.21 2.52
CA GLY A 480 19.60 -3.31 2.46
C GLY A 480 20.93 -4.07 2.43
N LYS A 481 21.09 -5.07 3.32
CA LYS A 481 22.25 -5.98 3.32
C LYS A 481 22.37 -6.79 2.03
N ALA A 482 21.25 -7.21 1.45
CA ALA A 482 21.25 -7.88 0.16
C ALA A 482 21.73 -6.95 -0.96
N MET A 483 21.27 -5.69 -0.97
CA MET A 483 21.67 -4.68 -1.94
C MET A 483 23.16 -4.29 -1.81
N GLU A 484 23.75 -4.34 -0.61
CA GLU A 484 25.21 -4.24 -0.41
C GLU A 484 25.96 -5.44 -1.01
N LYS A 485 25.32 -6.61 -1.10
CA LYS A 485 25.90 -7.87 -1.59
C LYS A 485 25.37 -8.27 -2.97
N ASN A 486 25.36 -7.34 -3.93
CA ASN A 486 24.94 -7.59 -5.32
C ASN A 486 23.52 -8.21 -5.44
N GLY A 487 22.63 -7.89 -4.50
CA GLY A 487 21.27 -8.40 -4.44
C GLY A 487 21.13 -9.74 -3.73
N GLU A 488 22.19 -10.38 -3.22
CA GLU A 488 22.09 -11.68 -2.55
C GLU A 488 21.74 -11.55 -1.06
N MET A 489 20.50 -11.91 -0.72
CA MET A 489 19.98 -11.83 0.65
C MET A 489 20.57 -12.94 1.55
N PRO A 490 20.94 -12.61 2.82
CA PRO A 490 21.42 -13.61 3.79
C PRO A 490 20.36 -14.68 4.11
N LYS A 491 20.70 -15.97 3.92
CA LYS A 491 19.75 -17.09 4.07
C LYS A 491 19.46 -17.48 5.51
N MET A 492 20.49 -17.55 6.36
CA MET A 492 20.35 -18.00 7.75
C MET A 492 19.36 -17.13 8.56
N PRO A 493 19.43 -15.79 8.49
CA PRO A 493 18.44 -14.95 9.17
C PRO A 493 17.01 -15.19 8.69
N VAL A 494 16.79 -15.42 7.38
CA VAL A 494 15.44 -15.76 6.85
C VAL A 494 14.90 -17.00 7.53
N TYR A 495 15.68 -18.08 7.59
CA TYR A 495 15.21 -19.35 8.17
C TYR A 495 14.96 -19.24 9.67
N ILE A 496 15.78 -18.49 10.40
CA ILE A 496 15.58 -18.25 11.83
C ILE A 496 14.28 -17.47 12.06
N LEU A 497 14.06 -16.38 11.32
CA LEU A 497 12.85 -15.55 11.45
C LEU A 497 11.59 -16.33 11.04
N MET A 498 11.68 -17.16 10.01
CA MET A 498 10.60 -18.06 9.61
C MET A 498 10.25 -19.06 10.71
N LEU A 499 11.25 -19.67 11.37
CA LEU A 499 11.02 -20.59 12.48
C LEU A 499 10.38 -19.89 13.69
N ILE A 500 10.85 -18.68 14.03
CA ILE A 500 10.24 -17.84 15.07
C ILE A 500 8.78 -17.55 14.72
N GLY A 501 8.50 -17.23 13.45
CA GLY A 501 7.13 -17.02 12.96
C GLY A 501 6.25 -18.25 13.14
N VAL A 502 6.73 -19.45 12.78
CA VAL A 502 5.99 -20.71 12.96
C VAL A 502 5.63 -20.94 14.43
N ILE A 503 6.63 -20.85 15.32
CA ILE A 503 6.43 -21.04 16.77
C ILE A 503 5.46 -20.00 17.31
N GLY A 504 5.64 -18.73 16.94
CA GLY A 504 4.82 -17.63 17.41
C GLY A 504 3.38 -17.70 16.92
N VAL A 505 3.13 -18.11 15.67
CA VAL A 505 1.77 -18.36 15.16
C VAL A 505 1.12 -19.51 15.93
N ALA A 506 1.84 -20.61 16.19
CA ALA A 506 1.29 -21.70 16.98
C ALA A 506 0.90 -21.26 18.41
N LEU A 507 1.76 -20.47 19.07
CA LEU A 507 1.44 -19.90 20.39
C LEU A 507 0.24 -18.94 20.32
N ALA A 508 0.16 -18.11 19.28
CA ALA A 508 -0.95 -17.17 19.07
C ALA A 508 -2.30 -17.84 18.78
N LEU A 509 -2.31 -19.09 18.34
CA LEU A 509 -3.54 -19.83 18.07
C LEU A 509 -4.01 -20.66 19.26
N PHE A 510 -3.09 -21.19 20.08
CA PHE A 510 -3.40 -22.18 21.11
C PHE A 510 -3.18 -21.70 22.55
N VAL A 511 -2.47 -20.59 22.76
CA VAL A 511 -2.10 -20.09 24.09
C VAL A 511 -2.66 -18.70 24.37
N PHE A 512 -2.60 -17.82 23.37
CA PHE A 512 -3.20 -16.48 23.41
C PHE A 512 -4.58 -16.49 22.75
#